data_AF-A0A7S2F0V5-F1
#
_entry.id   AF-A0A7S2F0V5-F1
#
_cell.length_a   1.000
_cell.length_b   1.000
_cell.length_c   1.000
_cell.angle_alpha   90.00
_cell.angle_beta   90.00
_cell.angle_gamma   90.00
#
_symmetry.space_group_name_H-M   'P 1'
#
loop_
_entity.id
_entity.type
_entity.pdbx_description
1 polymer ?
#
loop_
_entity_poly.entity_id
_entity_poly.type
_entity_poly.pdbx_seq_one_letter_code
_entity_poly.pdbx_strand_id
1 'polypeptide(L)'
;WREEDVPALELLSVHLRAELRVNIFQRYLETHPLFCLWGHLDGAAVRRLCHEAVTFTFLRRKDDLFVAGAKASSAYFLASGTLHYMQDPDGSEGGGELLMKTVAEGVWMCESALWTEWVHVGR
;
A
#
# COMPACT_ATOMS: atom_id res chain seq x y z
N TRP A 1 -12.97 6.62 3.72
CA TRP A 1 -13.84 6.07 2.68
C TRP A 1 -13.54 4.59 2.52
N ARG A 2 -14.09 3.75 3.39
CA ARG A 2 -14.06 2.29 3.22
C ARG A 2 -15.27 1.88 2.40
N GLU A 3 -15.24 0.71 1.74
CA GLU A 3 -16.39 0.25 0.93
C GLU A 3 -17.66 0.10 1.79
N GLU A 4 -17.51 -0.26 3.06
CA GLU A 4 -18.56 -0.28 4.09
C GLU A 4 -19.21 1.09 4.34
N ASP A 5 -18.51 2.20 4.06
CA ASP A 5 -19.03 3.55 4.21
C ASP A 5 -19.93 3.98 3.04
N VAL A 6 -20.06 3.15 1.99
CA VAL A 6 -20.84 3.45 0.78
C VAL A 6 -21.92 2.39 0.58
N PRO A 7 -23.08 2.50 1.26
CA PRO A 7 -24.18 1.52 1.16
C PRO A 7 -24.68 1.32 -0.28
N ALA A 8 -24.52 2.31 -1.15
CA ALA A 8 -24.86 2.19 -2.57
C ALA A 8 -24.06 1.11 -3.32
N LEU A 9 -22.86 0.74 -2.83
CA LEU A 9 -22.08 -0.35 -3.40
C LEU A 9 -22.76 -1.71 -3.18
N GLU A 10 -23.54 -1.89 -2.10
CA GLU A 10 -24.29 -3.13 -1.84
C GLU A 10 -25.41 -3.38 -2.86
N LEU A 11 -25.91 -2.31 -3.50
CA LEU A 11 -26.92 -2.38 -4.56
C LEU A 11 -26.35 -2.89 -5.89
N LEU A 12 -25.03 -2.93 -6.03
CA LEU A 12 -24.36 -3.41 -7.23
C LEU A 12 -24.22 -4.94 -7.21
N SER A 13 -24.40 -5.55 -8.37
CA SER A 13 -24.09 -6.97 -8.55
C SER A 13 -22.62 -7.24 -8.18
N VAL A 14 -22.33 -8.47 -7.74
CA VAL A 14 -20.97 -8.91 -7.44
C VAL A 14 -20.02 -8.66 -8.62
N HIS A 15 -20.53 -8.84 -9.84
CA HIS A 15 -19.77 -8.61 -11.06
C HIS A 15 -19.40 -7.13 -11.25
N LEU A 16 -20.36 -6.21 -11.10
CA LEU A 16 -20.11 -4.77 -11.25
C LEU A 16 -19.17 -4.23 -10.16
N ARG A 17 -19.27 -4.74 -8.92
CA ARG A 17 -18.32 -4.40 -7.85
C ARG A 17 -16.90 -4.84 -8.19
N ALA A 18 -16.75 -6.05 -8.73
CA ALA A 18 -15.45 -6.56 -9.14
C ALA A 18 -14.86 -5.71 -10.29
N GLU A 19 -15.65 -5.34 -11.29
CA GLU A 19 -15.19 -4.46 -12.38
C GLU A 19 -14.80 -3.06 -11.89
N LEU A 20 -15.55 -2.48 -10.95
CA LEU A 20 -15.18 -1.20 -10.34
C LEU A 20 -13.85 -1.29 -9.58
N ARG A 21 -13.66 -2.33 -8.76
CA ARG A 21 -12.39 -2.55 -8.04
C ARG A 21 -11.22 -2.66 -9.00
N VAL A 22 -11.38 -3.43 -10.08
CA VAL A 22 -10.37 -3.53 -11.14
C VAL A 22 -10.05 -2.15 -11.72
N ASN A 23 -11.06 -1.40 -12.17
CA ASN A 23 -10.85 -0.07 -12.77
C ASN A 23 -10.16 0.92 -11.82
N ILE A 24 -10.43 0.83 -10.51
CA ILE A 24 -9.83 1.72 -9.52
C ILE A 24 -8.40 1.31 -9.17
N PHE A 25 -8.14 0.02 -8.94
CA PHE A 25 -6.85 -0.46 -8.43
C PHE A 25 -5.83 -0.73 -9.52
N GLN A 26 -6.26 -1.14 -10.72
CA GLN A 26 -5.35 -1.51 -11.80
C GLN A 26 -4.39 -0.37 -12.16
N ARG A 27 -4.89 0.87 -12.24
CA ARG A 27 -4.05 2.06 -12.52
C ARG A 27 -2.95 2.31 -11.47
N TYR A 28 -3.16 1.85 -10.23
CA TYR A 28 -2.16 1.99 -9.16
C TYR A 28 -1.20 0.82 -9.17
N LEU A 29 -1.69 -0.42 -9.34
CA LEU A 29 -0.85 -1.61 -9.48
C LEU A 29 0.11 -1.48 -10.66
N GLU A 30 -0.36 -1.03 -11.82
CA GLU A 30 0.45 -0.90 -13.04
C GLU A 30 1.54 0.18 -12.97
N THR A 31 1.57 1.00 -11.92
CA THR A 31 2.73 1.87 -11.66
C THR A 31 3.96 1.08 -11.22
N HIS A 32 3.77 -0.10 -10.63
CA HIS A 32 4.87 -0.98 -10.26
C HIS A 32 5.30 -1.82 -11.46
N PRO A 33 6.59 -1.81 -11.85
CA PRO A 33 7.07 -2.50 -13.05
C PRO A 33 6.70 -3.99 -13.10
N LEU A 34 6.78 -4.69 -11.97
CA LEU A 34 6.41 -6.10 -11.88
C LEU A 34 4.92 -6.36 -12.17
N PHE A 35 4.01 -5.58 -11.56
CA PHE A 35 2.58 -5.78 -11.77
C PHE A 35 2.14 -5.32 -13.15
N CYS A 36 2.78 -4.28 -13.71
CA CYS A 36 2.60 -3.89 -15.09
C CYS A 36 2.96 -5.03 -16.05
N LEU A 37 4.15 -5.61 -15.91
CA LEU A 37 4.56 -6.77 -16.72
C LEU A 37 3.60 -7.94 -16.56
N TRP A 38 3.18 -8.23 -15.33
CA TRP A 38 2.23 -9.31 -15.06
C TRP A 38 0.88 -9.05 -15.73
N GLY A 39 0.39 -7.81 -15.76
CA GLY A 39 -0.85 -7.46 -16.46
C GLY A 39 -0.82 -7.74 -17.96
N HIS A 40 0.34 -7.55 -18.60
CA HIS A 40 0.54 -7.86 -20.01
C HIS A 40 0.61 -9.38 -20.28
N LEU A 41 1.08 -10.17 -19.32
CA LEU A 41 1.22 -11.63 -19.45
C LEU A 41 -0.08 -12.36 -19.07
N ASP A 42 -0.75 -11.93 -18.00
CA ASP A 42 -1.98 -12.52 -17.48
C ASP A 42 -2.86 -11.46 -16.81
N GLY A 43 -3.68 -10.79 -17.62
CA GLY A 43 -4.66 -9.83 -17.13
C GLY A 43 -5.76 -10.45 -16.24
N ALA A 44 -5.97 -11.78 -16.26
CA ALA A 44 -6.91 -12.42 -15.35
C ALA A 44 -6.31 -12.54 -13.93
N ALA A 45 -5.01 -12.83 -13.81
CA ALA A 45 -4.30 -12.79 -12.53
C ALA A 45 -4.31 -11.40 -11.90
N VAL A 46 -3.99 -10.34 -12.66
CA VAL A 46 -4.03 -8.97 -12.12
C VAL A 46 -5.43 -8.54 -11.70
N ARG A 47 -6.47 -8.94 -12.45
CA ARG A 47 -7.86 -8.70 -12.03
C ARG A 47 -8.20 -9.39 -10.71
N ARG A 48 -7.73 -10.63 -10.49
CA ARG A 48 -7.88 -11.33 -9.20
C ARG A 48 -7.13 -10.60 -8.08
N LEU A 49 -5.91 -10.12 -8.33
CA LEU A 49 -5.17 -9.31 -7.35
C LEU A 49 -5.94 -8.05 -6.94
N CYS A 50 -6.48 -7.28 -7.91
CA CYS A 50 -7.31 -6.11 -7.63
C CYS A 50 -8.53 -6.46 -6.77
N HIS A 51 -9.11 -7.64 -6.96
CA HIS A 51 -10.28 -8.07 -6.21
C HIS A 51 -9.92 -8.51 -4.79
N GLU A 52 -8.90 -9.35 -4.63
CA GLU A 52 -8.66 -10.13 -3.41
C GLU A 52 -7.55 -9.57 -2.51
N ALA A 53 -6.55 -8.88 -3.07
CA ALA A 53 -5.32 -8.55 -2.35
C ALA A 53 -5.12 -7.04 -2.10
N VAL A 54 -5.85 -6.17 -2.82
CA VAL A 54 -5.69 -4.71 -2.73
C VAL A 54 -6.82 -4.07 -1.95
N THR A 55 -6.48 -3.15 -1.06
CA THR A 55 -7.43 -2.37 -0.26
C THR A 55 -6.95 -0.92 -0.11
N PHE A 56 -7.86 -0.01 0.21
CA PHE A 56 -7.48 1.35 0.61
C PHE A 56 -7.30 1.45 2.12
N THR A 57 -6.19 2.07 2.52
CA THR A 57 -5.96 2.50 3.89
C THR A 57 -5.99 4.01 3.95
N PHE A 58 -6.78 4.56 4.87
CA PHE A 58 -6.86 6.00 5.12
C PHE A 58 -6.26 6.30 6.47
N LEU A 59 -5.32 7.23 6.49
CA LEU A 59 -4.64 7.67 7.69
C LEU A 59 -5.08 9.09 8.04
N ARG A 60 -5.22 9.36 9.33
CA ARG A 60 -5.36 10.72 9.84
C ARG A 60 -3.98 11.31 10.05
N ARG A 61 -3.93 12.63 10.22
CA ARG A 61 -2.68 13.31 10.53
C ARG A 61 -2.14 12.78 11.86
N LYS A 62 -0.86 12.37 11.84
CA LYS A 62 -0.13 11.73 12.95
C LYS A 62 -0.46 10.25 13.20
N ASP A 63 -1.24 9.60 12.35
CA ASP A 63 -1.33 8.14 12.39
C ASP A 63 -0.07 7.53 11.75
N ASP A 64 0.45 6.48 12.37
CA ASP A 64 1.55 5.69 11.83
C ASP A 64 0.98 4.60 10.88
N LEU A 65 1.52 4.51 9.66
CA LEU A 65 1.12 3.46 8.70
C LEU A 65 1.61 2.07 9.14
N PHE A 66 2.83 2.05 9.68
CA PHE A 66 3.50 0.90 10.29
C PHE A 66 4.45 1.43 11.37
N VAL A 67 4.97 0.53 12.20
CA VAL A 67 5.91 0.89 13.28
C VAL A 67 7.15 0.02 13.20
N ALA A 68 8.28 0.56 13.65
CA ALA A 68 9.54 -0.17 13.71
C ALA A 68 9.41 -1.44 14.57
N GLY A 69 10.04 -2.52 14.14
CA GLY A 69 9.99 -3.83 14.79
C GLY A 69 8.75 -4.67 14.45
N ALA A 70 7.73 -4.11 13.79
CA ALA A 70 6.58 -4.87 13.33
C ALA A 70 6.92 -5.68 12.07
N LYS A 71 6.44 -6.94 12.01
CA LYS A 71 6.50 -7.76 10.80
C LYS A 71 5.62 -7.13 9.72
N ALA A 72 6.18 -6.95 8.53
CA ALA A 72 5.48 -6.43 7.38
C ALA A 72 4.86 -7.57 6.57
N SER A 73 3.58 -7.42 6.23
CA SER A 73 2.84 -8.39 5.40
C SER A 73 2.31 -7.76 4.11
N SER A 74 2.60 -6.49 3.87
CA SER A 74 2.00 -5.73 2.78
C SER A 74 2.94 -4.64 2.29
N ALA A 75 2.84 -4.35 0.99
CA ALA A 75 3.40 -3.17 0.38
C ALA A 75 2.34 -2.08 0.27
N TYR A 76 2.78 -0.82 0.21
CA TYR A 76 1.90 0.33 0.21
C TYR A 76 2.24 1.25 -0.96
N PHE A 77 1.20 1.78 -1.59
CA PHE A 77 1.32 2.82 -2.62
C PHE A 77 0.67 4.09 -2.11
N LEU A 78 1.40 5.21 -2.10
CA LEU A 78 0.85 6.49 -1.67
C LEU A 78 0.00 7.11 -2.78
N ALA A 79 -1.30 6.78 -2.78
CA ALA A 79 -2.24 7.26 -3.79
C ALA A 79 -2.52 8.77 -3.71
N SER A 80 -2.55 9.33 -2.49
CA SER A 80 -2.64 10.78 -2.27
C SER A 80 -2.18 11.16 -0.86
N GLY A 81 -1.65 12.37 -0.71
CA GLY A 81 -1.17 12.94 0.53
C GLY A 81 0.35 12.99 0.62
N THR A 82 0.86 13.01 1.84
CA THR A 82 2.29 13.03 2.13
C THR A 82 2.55 12.23 3.39
N LEU A 83 3.57 11.37 3.33
CA LEU A 83 4.03 10.62 4.49
C LEU A 83 5.46 11.04 4.83
N HIS A 84 5.81 10.91 6.11
CA HIS A 84 7.17 11.12 6.57
C HIS A 84 7.66 9.83 7.18
N TYR A 85 8.60 9.18 6.49
CA TYR A 85 9.31 8.04 7.03
C TYR A 85 10.34 8.55 8.06
N MET A 86 10.29 8.00 9.27
CA MET A 86 11.19 8.30 10.36
C MET A 86 11.88 7.03 10.81
N GLN A 87 13.20 7.05 10.84
CA GLN A 87 14.02 5.96 11.34
C GLN A 87 15.00 6.48 12.37
N ASP A 88 15.00 5.83 13.53
CA ASP A 88 16.03 6.03 14.54
C ASP A 88 17.21 5.10 14.21
N PRO A 89 18.37 5.65 13.81
CA PRO A 89 19.52 4.82 13.41
C PRO A 89 20.06 3.97 14.57
N ASP A 90 19.84 4.43 15.81
CA ASP A 90 20.47 3.87 17.00
C ASP A 90 19.42 3.65 18.10
N GLY A 91 18.95 2.42 18.27
CA GLY A 91 18.33 1.97 19.53
C GLY A 91 19.31 1.95 20.72
N SER A 92 20.44 2.65 20.62
CA SER A 92 21.54 2.70 21.57
C SER A 92 21.71 4.15 22.04
N GLU A 93 22.12 4.36 23.27
CA GLU A 93 22.18 5.65 24.00
C GLU A 93 23.15 6.71 23.42
N GLY A 94 23.45 6.68 22.11
CA GLY A 94 24.50 7.43 21.44
C GLY A 94 24.04 8.25 20.24
N GLY A 95 23.08 9.16 20.41
CA GLY A 95 23.03 10.46 19.69
C GLY A 95 23.09 10.48 18.15
N GLY A 96 22.61 9.45 17.44
CA GLY A 96 22.43 9.52 15.99
C GLY A 96 21.31 10.50 15.60
N GLU A 97 21.46 11.22 14.47
CA GLU A 97 20.43 12.11 13.96
C GLU A 97 19.23 11.31 13.40
N LEU A 98 18.01 11.66 13.83
CA LEU A 98 16.77 11.07 13.32
C LEU A 98 16.71 11.23 11.79
N LEU A 99 16.68 10.11 11.07
CA LEU A 99 16.51 10.13 9.62
C LEU A 99 15.03 10.35 9.29
N MET A 100 14.72 11.49 8.70
CA MET A 100 13.37 11.83 8.24
C MET A 100 13.37 11.99 6.73
N LYS A 101 12.55 11.21 6.03
CA LYS A 101 12.37 11.27 4.58
C LYS A 101 10.90 11.49 4.23
N THR A 102 10.62 12.52 3.43
CA THR A 102 9.29 12.73 2.88
C THR A 102 9.04 11.76 1.73
N VAL A 103 7.92 11.04 1.79
CA VAL A 103 7.42 10.17 0.71
C VAL A 103 6.35 10.94 -0.05
N ALA A 104 6.58 11.11 -1.34
CA ALA A 104 5.66 11.78 -2.25
C ALA A 104 4.58 10.82 -2.78
N GLU A 105 3.49 11.40 -3.29
CA GLU A 105 2.46 10.65 -4.01
C GLU A 105 3.08 9.85 -5.17
N GLY A 106 2.50 8.69 -5.48
CA GLY A 106 2.98 7.84 -6.57
C GLY A 106 4.15 6.92 -6.19
N VAL A 107 4.58 6.93 -4.93
CA VAL A 107 5.71 6.12 -4.46
C VAL A 107 5.22 4.84 -3.78
N TRP A 108 5.88 3.73 -4.12
CA TRP A 108 5.75 2.45 -3.44
C TRP A 108 6.68 2.35 -2.22
N MET A 109 6.19 1.66 -1.19
CA MET A 109 6.90 1.42 0.06
C MET A 109 6.74 -0.04 0.46
N CYS A 110 7.73 -0.57 1.17
CA CYS A 110 7.68 -1.90 1.78
C CYS A 110 7.45 -3.04 0.77
N GLU A 111 7.86 -2.87 -0.51
CA GLU A 111 7.74 -3.92 -1.54
C GLU A 111 8.44 -5.22 -1.12
N SER A 112 9.53 -5.14 -0.34
CA SER A 112 10.23 -6.31 0.20
C SER A 112 9.31 -7.26 0.98
N ALA A 113 8.25 -6.73 1.61
CA ALA A 113 7.28 -7.52 2.37
C ALA A 113 6.45 -8.48 1.49
N LEU A 114 6.42 -8.27 0.18
CA LEU A 114 5.73 -9.16 -0.75
C LEU A 114 6.55 -10.40 -1.12
N TRP A 115 7.88 -10.31 -0.97
CA TRP A 115 8.81 -11.31 -1.51
C TRP A 115 9.62 -12.01 -0.41
N THR A 116 9.68 -11.42 0.78
CA THR A 116 10.54 -11.85 1.88
C THR A 116 9.86 -11.65 3.23
N GLU A 117 10.34 -12.38 4.23
CA GLU A 117 10.05 -12.11 5.63
C GLU A 117 10.71 -10.78 6.04
N TRP A 118 9.90 -9.73 6.15
CA TRP A 118 10.37 -8.37 6.37
C TRP A 118 9.88 -7.80 7.71
N VAL A 119 10.72 -7.01 8.37
CA VAL A 119 10.40 -6.26 9.58
C VAL A 119 10.67 -4.79 9.32
N HIS A 120 9.72 -3.91 9.64
CA HIS A 120 9.89 -2.48 9.47
C HIS A 120 11.01 -1.96 10.38
N VAL A 121 11.91 -1.16 9.83
CA VAL A 121 13.03 -0.56 10.59
C VAL A 121 12.78 0.90 10.97
N GLY A 122 11.65 1.46 10.53
CA GLY A 122 11.18 2.80 10.86
C GLY A 122 9.66 2.85 10.88
N ARG A 123 9.10 4.06 10.92
CA ARG A 123 7.66 4.34 10.89
C ARG A 123 7.31 5.38 9.82
#